data_AF-A0A7Y8CH24-F1
#
_entry.id   AF-A0A7Y8CH24-F1
#
_cell.length_a   1.000
_cell.length_b   1.000
_cell.length_c   1.000
_cell.angle_alpha   90.00
_cell.angle_beta   90.00
_cell.angle_gamma   90.00
#
_symmetry.space_group_name_H-M   'P 1'
#
loop_
_entity.id
_entity.type
_entity.pdbx_description
1 polymer ?
#
loop_
_entity_poly.entity_id
_entity_poly.type
_entity_poly.pdbx_seq_one_letter_code
_entity_poly.pdbx_strand_id
1 'polypeptide(L)'
;AEQLTPSQTASLDTRKVLGFVTVGGGATSHVAILARALGLPAICGVPLNVLTLANGKQVLLDADKGELHLDPNLAEIEQLEATRQQQILRRQREVAQASLPATTRDGHHVDVSANV
;
A
#
# COMPACT_ATOMS: atom_id res chain seq x y z
N ALA A 1 -3.05 9.86 11.78
CA ALA A 1 -2.27 11.02 12.26
C ALA A 1 -2.56 12.23 11.38
N GLU A 2 -2.31 13.46 11.84
CA GLU A 2 -2.47 14.65 10.98
C GLU A 2 -1.47 14.60 9.83
N GLN A 3 -0.18 14.46 10.14
CA GLN A 3 0.87 14.30 9.14
C GLN A 3 2.04 13.51 9.75
N LEU A 4 2.73 12.73 8.92
CA LEU A 4 4.02 12.14 9.27
C LEU A 4 5.12 12.92 8.57
N THR A 5 6.25 13.09 9.24
CA THR A 5 7.47 13.61 8.60
C THR A 5 8.21 12.48 7.90
N PRO A 6 9.02 12.76 6.85
CA PRO A 6 9.85 11.74 6.19
C PRO A 6 10.72 10.94 7.17
N SER A 7 11.32 11.61 8.16
CA SER A 7 12.14 10.97 9.19
C SER A 7 11.33 10.01 10.06
N GLN A 8 10.12 10.39 10.45
CA GLN A 8 9.22 9.51 11.21
C GLN A 8 8.83 8.30 10.39
N THR A 9 8.44 8.48 9.13
CA THR A 9 8.07 7.38 8.23
C THR A 9 9.23 6.42 8.02
N ALA A 10 10.45 6.93 7.80
CA ALA A 10 11.65 6.11 7.62
C ALA A 10 12.03 5.33 8.90
N SER A 11 11.68 5.85 10.08
CA SER A 11 11.95 5.20 11.38
C SER A 11 10.88 4.19 11.82
N LEU A 12 9.82 3.98 11.03
CA LEU A 12 8.76 3.04 11.39
C LEU A 12 9.28 1.60 11.40
N ASP A 13 9.03 0.88 12.50
CA ASP A 13 9.28 -0.56 12.58
C ASP A 13 8.18 -1.32 11.81
N THR A 14 8.49 -1.77 10.61
CA THR A 14 7.57 -2.49 9.70
C THR A 14 7.09 -3.83 10.26
N ARG A 15 7.69 -4.33 11.35
CA ARG A 15 7.22 -5.53 12.07
C ARG A 15 6.06 -5.23 13.02
N LYS A 16 5.93 -3.98 13.45
CA LYS A 16 4.88 -3.53 14.38
C LYS A 16 3.80 -2.72 13.68
N VAL A 17 4.19 -1.98 12.65
CA VAL A 17 3.31 -1.11 11.88
C VAL A 17 2.92 -1.82 10.60
N LEU A 18 1.65 -2.19 10.50
CA LEU A 18 1.10 -2.88 9.33
C LEU A 18 0.69 -1.92 8.20
N GLY A 19 0.62 -0.63 8.50
CA GLY A 19 0.19 0.43 7.59
C GLY A 19 -0.12 1.70 8.35
N PHE A 20 -0.39 2.80 7.65
CA PHE A 20 -0.74 4.06 8.29
C PHE A 20 -1.66 4.94 7.45
N VAL A 21 -2.33 5.88 8.11
CA VAL A 21 -3.25 6.83 7.47
C VAL A 21 -2.95 8.25 7.96
N THR A 22 -2.84 9.20 7.02
CA THR A 22 -2.63 10.62 7.32
C THR A 22 -3.70 11.52 6.70
N VAL A 23 -4.10 12.54 7.44
CA VAL A 23 -5.04 13.57 6.96
C VAL A 23 -4.36 14.50 5.97
N GLY A 24 -3.10 14.85 6.23
CA GLY A 24 -2.27 15.66 5.37
C GLY A 24 -1.50 14.82 4.34
N GLY A 25 -1.11 15.50 3.26
CA GLY A 25 -0.37 14.92 2.15
C GLY A 25 -1.26 14.41 1.02
N GLY A 26 -0.63 14.01 -0.09
CA GLY A 26 -1.29 13.40 -1.25
C GLY A 26 -0.49 12.21 -1.77
N ALA A 27 -0.98 11.59 -2.85
CA ALA A 27 -0.40 10.39 -3.44
C ALA A 27 1.08 10.55 -3.87
N THR A 28 1.51 11.78 -4.17
CA THR A 28 2.88 12.14 -4.57
C THR A 28 3.72 12.71 -3.42
N SER A 29 3.21 12.70 -2.18
CA SER A 29 3.96 13.22 -1.04
C SER A 29 5.17 12.34 -0.71
N HIS A 30 6.21 12.95 -0.14
CA HIS A 30 7.40 12.24 0.36
C HIS A 30 7.04 11.07 1.28
N VAL A 31 5.98 11.22 2.09
CA VAL A 31 5.47 10.18 2.98
C VAL A 31 4.88 9.02 2.20
N ALA A 32 4.06 9.29 1.18
CA ALA A 32 3.45 8.25 0.35
C ALA A 32 4.51 7.48 -0.46
N ILE A 33 5.54 8.18 -0.95
CA ILE A 33 6.68 7.57 -1.65
C ILE A 33 7.46 6.66 -0.69
N LEU A 34 7.78 7.14 0.51
CA LEU A 34 8.49 6.37 1.52
C LEU A 34 7.69 5.15 1.99
N ALA A 35 6.36 5.27 2.13
CA ALA A 35 5.50 4.13 2.47
C ALA A 35 5.63 2.99 1.45
N ARG A 36 5.57 3.33 0.16
CA ARG A 36 5.74 2.37 -0.94
C ARG A 36 7.11 1.72 -0.91
N ALA A 37 8.16 2.50 -0.66
CA ALA A 37 9.53 1.98 -0.53
C ALA A 37 9.67 1.01 0.65
N LEU A 38 8.97 1.26 1.76
CA LEU A 38 8.93 0.39 2.94
C LEU A 38 7.99 -0.82 2.78
N GLY A 39 7.24 -0.90 1.68
CA GLY A 39 6.22 -1.93 1.47
C GLY A 39 5.01 -1.81 2.41
N LEU A 40 4.78 -0.63 2.97
CA LEU A 40 3.66 -0.37 3.88
C LEU A 40 2.46 0.19 3.10
N PRO A 41 1.25 -0.37 3.28
CA PRO A 41 0.03 0.26 2.78
C PRO A 41 -0.18 1.60 3.49
N ALA A 42 -0.42 2.65 2.72
CA ALA A 42 -0.61 3.99 3.24
C ALA A 42 -1.66 4.77 2.45
N ILE A 43 -2.56 5.44 3.17
CA ILE A 43 -3.51 6.39 2.60
C ILE A 43 -3.19 7.78 3.16
N CYS A 44 -2.97 8.73 2.26
CA CYS A 44 -2.71 10.13 2.61
C CYS A 44 -3.87 10.98 2.10
N GLY A 45 -4.21 12.05 2.81
CA GLY A 45 -5.29 12.96 2.40
C GLY A 45 -6.68 12.53 2.86
N VAL A 46 -6.80 11.73 3.93
CA VAL A 46 -8.12 11.33 4.44
C VAL A 46 -8.82 12.46 5.19
N PRO A 47 -10.16 12.42 5.35
CA PRO A 47 -10.85 13.45 6.10
C PRO A 47 -10.45 13.46 7.59
N LEU A 48 -10.61 14.62 8.23
CA LEU A 48 -10.21 14.85 9.63
C LEU A 48 -10.89 13.90 10.63
N ASN A 49 -12.04 13.33 10.25
CA ASN A 49 -12.80 12.39 11.08
C ASN A 49 -12.01 11.13 11.45
N VAL A 50 -10.97 10.76 10.70
CA VAL A 50 -10.12 9.61 11.05
C VAL A 50 -9.33 9.86 12.35
N LEU A 51 -9.11 11.13 12.74
CA LEU A 51 -8.41 11.46 13.98
C LEU A 51 -9.26 11.24 15.24
N THR A 52 -10.58 11.13 15.11
CA THR A 52 -11.47 10.86 16.26
C THR A 52 -11.58 9.38 16.58
N LEU A 53 -10.89 8.52 15.82
CA LEU A 53 -10.89 7.08 16.04
C LEU A 53 -10.19 6.73 17.36
N ALA A 54 -10.88 5.96 18.20
CA ALA A 54 -10.32 5.50 19.46
C ALA A 54 -9.20 4.48 19.24
N ASN A 55 -8.16 4.57 20.08
CA ASN A 55 -7.08 3.58 20.10
C ASN A 55 -7.62 2.18 20.43
N GLY A 56 -7.08 1.16 19.75
CA GLY A 56 -7.49 -0.24 19.93
C GLY A 56 -8.69 -0.67 19.09
N LYS A 57 -9.30 0.26 18.33
CA LYS A 57 -10.36 -0.11 17.38
C LYS A 57 -9.77 -0.85 16.18
N GLN A 58 -10.40 -1.98 15.82
CA GLN A 58 -10.05 -2.71 14.61
C GLN A 58 -10.49 -1.93 13.37
N VAL A 59 -9.59 -1.84 12.41
CA VAL A 59 -9.82 -1.18 11.13
C VAL A 59 -9.23 -2.03 10.02
N LEU A 60 -9.85 -1.94 8.85
CA LEU A 60 -9.36 -2.56 7.64
C LEU A 60 -8.91 -1.46 6.68
N LEU A 61 -7.66 -1.56 6.22
CA LEU A 61 -7.02 -0.58 5.35
C LEU A 61 -6.89 -1.16 3.94
N ASP A 62 -7.67 -0.64 2.99
CA ASP A 62 -7.55 -0.96 1.57
C ASP A 62 -6.83 0.20 0.85
N ALA A 63 -5.50 0.11 0.79
CA ALA A 63 -4.68 1.14 0.14
C ALA A 63 -4.76 1.10 -1.40
N ASP A 64 -5.26 0.02 -2.00
CA ASP A 64 -5.43 -0.07 -3.46
C ASP A 64 -6.64 0.75 -3.90
N LYS A 65 -7.73 0.71 -3.12
CA LYS A 65 -8.92 1.54 -3.34
C LYS A 65 -8.86 2.90 -2.66
N GLY A 66 -7.95 3.08 -1.71
CA GLY A 66 -7.87 4.29 -0.89
C GLY A 66 -8.99 4.39 0.14
N GLU A 67 -9.46 3.24 0.64
CA GLU A 67 -10.57 3.15 1.60
C GLU A 67 -10.11 2.69 2.98
N LEU A 68 -10.73 3.26 4.02
CA LEU A 68 -10.56 2.85 5.41
C LEU A 68 -11.90 2.40 5.96
N HIS A 69 -12.01 1.13 6.29
CA HIS A 69 -13.23 0.52 6.81
C HIS A 69 -13.11 0.43 8.33
N LEU A 70 -14.08 1.00 9.02
CA LEU A 70 -14.12 1.04 10.48
C LEU A 70 -15.05 -0.07 10.96
N ASP A 71 -14.61 -0.86 11.94
CA ASP A 71 -15.38 -2.00 12.45
C ASP A 71 -15.78 -2.99 11.33
N PRO A 72 -14.79 -3.51 10.57
CA PRO A 72 -15.05 -4.38 9.44
C PRO A 72 -15.70 -5.69 9.92
N ASN A 73 -16.66 -6.20 9.16
CA ASN A 73 -17.23 -7.50 9.42
C ASN A 73 -16.30 -8.63 8.94
N LEU A 74 -16.54 -9.87 9.40
CA LEU A 74 -15.70 -11.01 9.03
C LEU A 74 -15.64 -11.24 7.52
N ALA A 75 -16.75 -11.02 6.80
CA ALA A 75 -16.79 -11.23 5.35
C ALA A 75 -15.90 -10.21 4.60
N GLU A 76 -15.86 -8.95 5.04
CA GLU A 76 -14.97 -7.92 4.49
C GLU A 76 -13.50 -8.27 4.72
N ILE A 77 -13.17 -8.77 5.91
CA ILE A 77 -11.81 -9.23 6.25
C ILE A 77 -11.42 -10.40 5.34
N GLU A 78 -12.26 -11.43 5.23
CA GLU A 78 -12.00 -12.61 4.40
C GLU A 78 -11.83 -12.25 2.91
N GLN A 79 -12.66 -11.35 2.39
CA GLN A 79 -12.56 -10.88 1.00
C GLN A 79 -11.23 -10.16 0.74
N LEU A 80 -10.80 -9.30 1.65
CA LEU A 80 -9.57 -8.55 1.49
C LEU A 80 -8.34 -9.45 1.68
N GLU A 81 -8.41 -10.43 2.58
CA GLU A 81 -7.39 -11.47 2.73
C GLU A 81 -7.25 -12.32 1.46
N ALA A 82 -8.37 -12.76 0.86
CA ALA A 82 -8.35 -13.49 -0.40
C ALA A 82 -7.71 -12.66 -1.53
N THR A 83 -8.07 -11.38 -1.61
CA THR A 83 -7.48 -10.43 -2.58
C THR A 83 -5.96 -10.31 -2.37
N ARG A 84 -5.52 -10.17 -1.12
CA ARG A 84 -4.09 -10.10 -0.76
C ARG A 84 -3.34 -11.37 -1.15
N GLN A 85 -3.91 -12.55 -0.92
CA GLN A 85 -3.30 -13.81 -1.34
C GLN A 85 -3.14 -13.90 -2.86
N GLN A 86 -4.17 -13.49 -3.62
CA GLN A 86 -4.08 -13.44 -5.08
C GLN A 86 -2.98 -12.48 -5.56
N GLN A 87 -2.84 -11.33 -4.92
CA GLN A 87 -1.77 -10.37 -5.23
C GLN A 87 -0.38 -10.95 -4.95
N ILE A 88 -0.19 -11.66 -3.84
CA ILE A 88 1.07 -12.33 -3.51
C ILE A 88 1.43 -13.36 -4.59
N LEU A 89 0.48 -14.21 -4.97
CA LEU A 89 0.69 -15.21 -6.03
C LEU A 89 0.99 -14.56 -7.38
N ARG A 90 0.29 -13.48 -7.72
CA ARG A 90 0.54 -12.70 -8.94
C ARG A 90 1.95 -12.11 -8.91
N ARG A 91 2.35 -11.50 -7.79
CA ARG A 91 3.69 -10.92 -7.64
C ARG A 91 4.79 -11.96 -7.77
N GLN A 92 4.59 -13.16 -7.20
CA GLN A 92 5.55 -14.26 -7.35
C GLN A 92 5.72 -14.67 -8.83
N ARG A 93 4.62 -14.75 -9.58
CA ARG A 93 4.67 -15.04 -11.03
C ARG A 93 5.39 -13.93 -11.81
N GLU A 94 5.09 -12.67 -11.51
CA GLU A 94 5.75 -11.52 -12.14
C GLU A 94 7.26 -11.52 -11.87
N VAL A 95 7.68 -11.80 -10.63
CA VAL A 95 9.10 -11.91 -10.28
C VAL A 95 9.78 -13.07 -11.00
N ALA A 96 9.12 -14.24 -11.10
CA ALA A 96 9.66 -15.38 -11.84
C ALA A 96 9.83 -15.10 -13.35
N GLN A 97 9.02 -14.19 -13.90
CA GLN A 97 9.07 -13.78 -15.30
C GLN A 97 9.90 -12.51 -15.55
N ALA A 98 10.41 -11.85 -14.50
CA ALA A 98 11.08 -10.56 -14.61
C ALA A 98 12.37 -10.59 -15.45
N SER A 99 12.97 -11.77 -15.62
CA SER A 99 14.16 -11.98 -16.45
C SER A 99 13.86 -12.29 -17.92
N LEU A 100 12.58 -12.45 -18.29
CA LEU A 100 12.19 -12.68 -19.68
C LEU A 100 12.30 -11.38 -20.49
N PRO A 101 12.59 -11.47 -21.80
CA PRO A 101 12.54 -10.32 -22.68
C PRO A 101 11.15 -9.66 -22.65
N ALA A 102 11.11 -8.33 -22.58
CA ALA A 102 9.87 -7.58 -22.71
C ALA A 102 9.43 -7.55 -24.17
N THR A 103 8.70 -8.60 -24.57
CA THR A 103 8.19 -8.78 -25.93
C THR A 103 6.67 -8.83 -25.91
N THR A 104 6.02 -8.08 -26.81
CA THR A 104 4.57 -8.08 -26.97
C THR A 104 4.06 -9.40 -27.54
N ARG A 105 2.74 -9.64 -27.49
CA ARG A 105 2.13 -10.89 -27.98
C ARG A 105 2.31 -11.12 -29.48
N ASP A 106 2.53 -10.06 -30.24
CA ASP A 106 2.79 -10.04 -31.68
C ASP A 106 4.30 -10.00 -32.02
N GLY A 107 5.19 -10.11 -31.02
CA GLY A 107 6.62 -10.31 -31.22
C GLY A 107 7.49 -9.05 -31.23
N HIS A 108 6.95 -7.88 -30.92
CA HIS A 108 7.71 -6.64 -30.85
C HIS A 108 8.46 -6.52 -29.52
N HIS A 109 9.77 -6.26 -29.57
CA HIS A 109 10.61 -6.10 -28.38
C HIS A 109 10.62 -4.65 -27.90
N VAL A 110 10.57 -4.46 -26.58
CA VAL A 110 10.59 -3.14 -25.92
C VAL A 110 11.67 -3.14 -24.84
N ASP A 111 12.53 -2.13 -24.84
CA ASP A 111 13.52 -1.95 -23.77
C ASP A 111 12.86 -1.42 -22.50
N VAL A 112 13.02 -2.16 -21.40
CA VAL A 112 12.55 -1.77 -20.06
C VAL A 112 13.76 -1.51 -19.19
N SER A 113 13.91 -0.28 -18.73
CA SER A 113 15.00 0.16 -17.85
C SER A 113 14.45 0.84 -16.60
N ALA A 114 15.21 0.83 -15.52
CA ALA A 114 14.89 1.57 -14.31
C ALA A 114 15.53 2.96 -14.38
N ASN A 115 14.76 4.00 -14.02
CA ASN A 115 15.32 5.32 -13.75
C ASN A 115 15.93 5.29 -12.34
N VAL A 116 17.26 5.33 -12.26
CA VAL A 116 18.05 5.30 -11.02
C VAL A 116 18.72 6.63 -10.73
#